data_AF-A0A7K7XRZ8-F1
#
_entry.id   AF-A0A7K7XRZ8-F1
#
_cell.length_a   1.000
_cell.length_b   1.000
_cell.length_c   1.000
_cell.angle_alpha   90.00
_cell.angle_beta   90.00
_cell.angle_gamma   90.00
#
_symmetry.space_group_name_H-M   'P 1'
#
loop_
_entity.id
_entity.type
_entity.pdbx_description
1 polymer ?
#
loop_
_entity_poly.entity_id
_entity_poly.type
_entity_poly.pdbx_seq_one_letter_code
_entity_poly.pdbx_strand_id
1 'polypeptide(L)' 'MDLLQSLQLLASDNLSFFSLSRSTSGTSRRFAAAFSSLLRHGRQLAPALLHLRRIAPRFDLDESTPGN' A
#
# COMPACT_ATOMS: atom_id res chain seq x y z
N MET A 1 0.22 -7.02 11.73
CA MET A 1 -0.11 -6.36 10.45
C MET A 1 1.12 -5.60 10.01
N ASP A 2 1.60 -5.81 8.78
CA ASP A 2 2.68 -5.00 8.22
C ASP A 2 2.17 -3.68 7.64
N LEU A 3 3.07 -2.73 7.36
CA LEU A 3 2.70 -1.41 6.84
C LEU A 3 1.87 -1.50 5.56
N LEU A 4 2.20 -2.43 4.67
CA LEU A 4 1.49 -2.60 3.40
C LEU A 4 0.04 -3.05 3.62
N GLN A 5 -0.18 -4.01 4.53
CA GLN A 5 -1.52 -4.46 4.92
C GLN A 5 -2.32 -3.32 5.56
N SER A 6 -1.71 -2.54 6.45
CA SER A 6 -2.37 -1.39 7.10
C SER A 6 -2.79 -0.33 6.07
N LEU A 7 -1.93 -0.04 5.10
CA LEU A 7 -2.23 0.91 4.01
C LEU A 7 -3.33 0.38 3.08
N GLN A 8 -3.35 -0.92 2.79
CA GLN A 8 -4.41 -1.54 1.99
C GLN A 8 -5.76 -1.49 2.69
N LEU A 9 -5.80 -1.78 3.99
CA LEU A 9 -7.02 -1.66 4.80
C LEU A 9 -7.54 -0.22 4.83
N LEU A 10 -6.66 0.74 5.15
CA LEU A 10 -7.02 2.16 5.15
C LEU A 10 -7.58 2.61 3.79
N ALA A 11 -6.94 2.21 2.68
CA ALA A 11 -7.41 2.56 1.34
C ALA A 11 -8.76 1.89 0.99
N SER A 12 -8.98 0.66 1.44
CA SER A 12 -10.25 -0.06 1.25
C SER A 12 -11.41 0.58 2.00
N ASP A 13 -11.18 0.96 3.25
CA ASP A 13 -12.20 1.60 4.09
C ASP A 13 -12.59 2.96 3.51
N ASN A 14 -11.60 3.75 3.11
CA ASN A 14 -11.84 5.05 2.48
C ASN A 14 -12.54 4.91 1.12
N LEU A 15 -12.15 3.94 0.29
CA LEU A 15 -12.86 3.66 -0.97
C LEU A 15 -14.34 3.37 -0.70
N SER A 16 -14.63 2.53 0.28
CA SER A 16 -16.00 2.16 0.65
C SER A 16 -16.79 3.38 1.12
N PHE A 17 -16.20 4.19 2.01
CA PHE A 17 -16.78 5.44 2.50
C PHE A 17 -17.14 6.42 1.37
N PHE A 18 -16.18 6.71 0.47
CA PHE A 18 -16.41 7.67 -0.61
C PHE A 18 -17.31 7.13 -1.73
N SER A 19 -17.40 5.81 -1.90
CA SER A 19 -18.29 5.17 -2.87
C SER A 19 -19.74 5.11 -2.39
N LEU A 20 -19.97 4.96 -1.08
CA LEU A 20 -21.31 4.89 -0.48
C LEU A 20 -21.94 6.27 -0.22
N SER A 21 -21.16 7.35 -0.28
CA SER A 21 -21.66 8.70 -0.05
C SER A 21 -22.67 9.08 -1.15
N ARG A 22 -23.95 9.11 -0.78
CA ARG A 22 -25.09 9.52 -1.65
C ARG A 22 -24.95 10.95 -2.18
N SER A 23 -24.08 11.76 -1.57
CA SER A 23 -23.63 13.05 -2.10
C SER A 23 -22.48 12.79 -3.07
N THR A 24 -22.81 12.52 -4.33
CA THR A 24 -21.82 12.33 -5.40
C THR A 24 -21.24 13.67 -5.86
N SER A 25 -20.74 14.45 -4.90
CA SER A 25 -19.84 15.56 -5.15
C SER A 25 -18.67 15.08 -6.02
N GLY A 26 -18.22 15.93 -6.94
CA GLY A 26 -17.04 15.64 -7.76
C GLY A 26 -15.81 15.26 -6.92
N THR A 27 -15.72 15.80 -5.70
CA THR A 27 -14.68 15.49 -4.73
C THR A 27 -14.74 14.04 -4.26
N SER A 28 -15.92 13.53 -3.87
CA SER A 28 -16.09 12.14 -3.43
C SER A 28 -15.66 11.14 -4.51
N ARG A 29 -16.01 11.40 -5.78
CA ARG A 29 -15.57 10.56 -6.91
C ARG A 29 -14.06 10.57 -7.11
N ARG A 30 -13.42 11.75 -6.98
CA ARG A 30 -11.95 11.88 -7.09
C ARG A 30 -11.25 11.10 -6.00
N PHE A 31 -11.73 11.15 -4.76
CA PHE A 31 -11.17 10.35 -3.67
C PHE A 31 -11.38 8.86 -3.88
N ALA A 32 -12.59 8.42 -4.25
CA ALA A 32 -12.84 7.01 -4.58
C ALA A 32 -11.88 6.50 -5.69
N ALA A 33 -11.70 7.29 -6.76
CA ALA A 33 -10.75 6.97 -7.82
C ALA A 33 -9.29 6.90 -7.31
N ALA A 34 -8.88 7.83 -6.44
CA ALA A 34 -7.55 7.84 -5.85
C ALA A 34 -7.30 6.59 -4.98
N PHE A 35 -8.21 6.24 -4.08
CA PHE A 35 -8.09 5.05 -3.23
C PHE A 35 -8.14 3.74 -4.03
N SER A 36 -8.96 3.68 -5.09
CA SER A 36 -8.94 2.56 -6.04
C SER A 36 -7.56 2.41 -6.71
N SER A 37 -6.97 3.52 -7.15
CA SER A 37 -5.63 3.54 -7.76
C SER A 37 -4.54 3.10 -6.76
N LEU A 38 -4.61 3.57 -5.51
CA LEU A 38 -3.70 3.17 -4.44
C LEU A 38 -3.76 1.66 -4.18
N LEU A 39 -4.95 1.08 -4.11
CA LEU A 39 -5.12 -0.38 -3.94
C LEU A 39 -4.51 -1.16 -5.11
N ARG A 40 -4.71 -0.69 -6.34
CA ARG A 40 -4.14 -1.31 -7.54
C ARG A 40 -2.61 -1.29 -7.51
N HIS A 41 -2.00 -0.13 -7.25
CA HIS A 41 -0.54 -0.01 -7.17
C HIS A 41 0.01 -0.83 -5.99
N GLY A 42 -0.66 -0.83 -4.84
CA GLY A 42 -0.29 -1.64 -3.68
C GLY A 42 -0.26 -3.15 -4.00
N ARG A 43 -1.23 -3.65 -4.76
CA ARG A 43 -1.24 -5.06 -5.23
C ARG A 43 -0.10 -5.38 -6.18
N GLN A 44 0.26 -4.45 -7.05
CA GLN A 44 1.39 -4.60 -7.97
C GLN A 44 2.74 -4.53 -7.26
N LEU A 45 2.83 -3.76 -6.18
CA LEU A 45 4.05 -3.58 -5.38
C LEU A 45 4.27 -4.74 -4.39
N ALA A 46 3.21 -5.41 -3.93
CA ALA A 46 3.28 -6.46 -2.93
C ALA A 46 4.28 -7.60 -3.27
N PRO A 47 4.33 -8.14 -4.51
CA PRO A 47 5.30 -9.17 -4.88
C PRO A 47 6.75 -8.69 -4.79
N ALA A 48 7.03 -7.45 -5.20
CA ALA A 48 8.36 -6.87 -5.15
C ALA A 48 8.81 -6.66 -3.69
N LEU A 49 7.93 -6.15 -2.83
CA LEU A 49 8.21 -6.00 -1.40
C LEU A 49 8.42 -7.36 -0.70
N LEU A 50 7.62 -8.37 -1.05
CA LEU A 50 7.81 -9.73 -0.54
C LEU A 50 9.17 -10.30 -0.97
N HIS A 51 9.54 -10.09 -2.23
CA HIS A 51 10.83 -10.52 -2.75
C HIS A 51 11.99 -9.82 -2.03
N LEU A 52 11.93 -8.50 -1.89
CA LEU A 52 12.91 -7.71 -1.14
C LEU A 52 13.02 -8.19 0.30
N ARG A 53 11.90 -8.41 1.00
CA ARG A 53 11.89 -8.92 2.37
C ARG A 53 12.53 -10.30 2.50
N ARG A 54 12.39 -11.15 1.48
CA ARG A 54 13.01 -12.49 1.44
C ARG A 54 14.52 -12.43 1.23
N ILE A 55 15.00 -11.49 0.43
CA ILE A 55 16.44 -11.35 0.13
C ILE A 55 17.16 -10.38 1.07
N ALA A 56 16.43 -9.51 1.78
CA ALA A 56 16.98 -8.53 2.71
C ALA A 56 17.96 -9.16 3.72
N PRO A 57 17.70 -10.35 4.32
CA PRO A 57 18.67 -10.99 5.22
C PRO A 57 19.96 -11.48 4.55
N ARG A 58 20.00 -11.57 3.21
CA ARG A 58 21.21 -11.93 2.44
C ARG A 58 22.09 -10.74 2.13
N PHE A 59 21.52 -9.55 2.19
CA PHE A 59 22.30 -8.33 2.23
C PHE A 59 22.61 -8.14 3.71
N ASP A 60 23.87 -8.32 4.10
CA ASP A 60 24.30 -7.97 5.45
C ASP A 60 24.14 -6.45 5.58
N LEU A 61 22.95 -6.05 6.01
CA LEU A 61 22.59 -4.67 6.34
C LEU A 61 22.75 -4.48 7.85
N ASP A 62 23.68 -5.21 8.46
CA ASP A 62 24.18 -4.84 9.76
C ASP A 62 24.99 -3.55 9.58
N GLU A 63 24.55 -2.46 10.21
CA GLU A 63 25.30 -1.21 10.24
C GLU A 63 26.69 -1.38 10.87
N SER A 64 26.91 -2.47 11.61
CA SER A 64 28.21 -2.81 12.21
C SER A 64 29.15 -3.62 11.30
N THR A 65 28.67 -4.19 10.18
CA THR A 65 29.50 -4.88 9.17
C THR A 65 29.07 -4.50 7.75
N PRO A 66 29.45 -3.30 7.25
CA PRO A 66 29.12 -2.93 5.88
C PRO A 66 30.02 -3.69 4.89
N GLY A 67 29.50 -4.80 4.41
CA GLY A 67 29.89 -5.44 3.14
C GLY A 67 31.02 -6.45 3.14
N ASN A 68 31.62 -6.85 4.27
CA ASN A 68 32.76 -7.78 4.31
C ASN A 68 32.81 -8.65 5.57
#